data_AF-F6J831-F1
#
_entry.id   AF-F6J831-F1
#
_cell.length_a   1.000
_cell.length_b   1.000
_cell.length_c   1.000
_cell.angle_alpha   90.00
_cell.angle_beta   90.00
_cell.angle_gamma   90.00
#
_symmetry.space_group_name_H-M   'P 1'
#
loop_
_entity.id
_entity.type
_entity.pdbx_description
1 polymer ?
#
loop_
_entity_poly.entity_id
_entity_poly.type
_entity_poly.pdbx_seq_one_letter_code
_entity_poly.pdbx_strand_id
1 'polypeptide(L)'
;MMSPHKTHTWLPLAVAALLLILGPQSSLAEEPIYRLCVPQIYLAECQQLLADPSEAGIRMECVAGRDRVDCLELIEQRKADVLATEPEDMYIAYHRKNEDYRVISEIRTQQDKD
;
A
#
# COMPACT_ATOMS: atom_id res chain seq x y z
N MET A 1 71.15 -4.92 12.32
CA MET A 1 70.42 -5.93 11.51
C MET A 1 68.93 -5.65 11.69
N MET A 2 68.30 -5.02 10.69
CA MET A 2 66.87 -4.72 10.69
C MET A 2 66.09 -5.91 10.11
N SER A 3 65.09 -6.39 10.84
CA SER A 3 64.09 -7.35 10.34
C SER A 3 62.98 -6.61 9.57
N PRO A 4 62.51 -7.14 8.43
CA PRO A 4 61.38 -6.56 7.72
C PRO A 4 60.05 -7.08 8.29
N HIS A 5 59.15 -6.16 8.65
CA HIS A 5 57.77 -6.47 8.99
C HIS A 5 57.03 -7.02 7.76
N LYS A 6 56.61 -8.29 7.81
CA LYS A 6 55.76 -8.92 6.81
C LYS A 6 54.32 -8.50 7.11
N THR A 7 53.81 -7.51 6.37
CA THR A 7 52.45 -6.99 6.54
C THR A 7 51.43 -8.01 6.03
N HIS A 8 50.56 -8.49 6.93
CA HIS A 8 49.53 -9.48 6.67
C HIS A 8 48.39 -8.85 5.86
N THR A 9 48.51 -8.84 4.54
CA THR A 9 47.54 -8.24 3.58
C THR A 9 46.17 -8.91 3.56
N TRP A 10 45.97 -9.98 4.33
CA TRP A 10 44.78 -10.85 4.28
C TRP A 10 43.71 -10.40 5.29
N LEU A 11 44.12 -9.65 6.31
CA LEU A 11 43.22 -9.05 7.31
C LEU A 11 42.22 -8.03 6.71
N PRO A 12 42.62 -7.06 5.87
CA PRO A 12 41.69 -6.07 5.33
C PRO A 12 40.64 -6.67 4.39
N LEU A 13 40.98 -7.75 3.67
CA LEU A 13 40.05 -8.46 2.78
C LEU A 13 38.95 -9.19 3.56
N ALA A 14 39.32 -9.84 4.67
CA ALA A 14 38.35 -10.52 5.54
C ALA A 14 37.38 -9.53 6.23
N VAL A 15 37.89 -8.37 6.65
CA VAL A 15 37.07 -7.32 7.29
C VAL A 15 36.12 -6.67 6.27
N ALA A 16 36.57 -6.42 5.03
CA ALA A 16 35.71 -5.89 3.98
C ALA A 16 34.58 -6.86 3.60
N ALA A 17 34.87 -8.17 3.52
CA ALA A 17 33.87 -9.19 3.26
C ALA A 17 32.83 -9.29 4.40
N LEU A 18 33.27 -9.16 5.65
CA LEU A 18 32.37 -9.20 6.82
C LEU A 18 31.46 -7.97 6.89
N LEU A 19 31.95 -6.78 6.52
CA LEU A 19 31.17 -5.54 6.46
C LEU A 19 30.07 -5.56 5.38
N LEU A 20 30.28 -6.28 4.26
CA LEU A 20 29.27 -6.45 3.22
C LEU A 20 28.11 -7.36 3.65
N ILE A 21 28.35 -8.31 4.55
CA ILE A 21 27.34 -9.28 5.00
C ILE A 21 26.52 -8.74 6.18
N LEU A 22 27.16 -7.98 7.09
CA LEU A 22 26.49 -7.38 8.26
C LEU A 22 26.02 -5.93 8.05
N GLY A 23 26.22 -5.37 6.86
CA GLY A 23 25.70 -4.04 6.53
C GLY A 23 24.16 -4.01 6.56
N PRO A 24 23.54 -2.88 6.97
CA PRO A 24 22.10 -2.73 6.92
C PRO A 24 21.61 -2.92 5.49
N GLN A 25 20.80 -3.95 5.28
CA GLN A 25 20.10 -4.16 4.02
C GLN A 25 19.04 -3.07 3.94
N SER A 26 19.34 -2.00 3.22
CA SER A 26 18.36 -0.98 2.87
C SER A 26 17.29 -1.63 1.99
N SER A 27 16.26 -2.18 2.62
CA SER A 27 15.04 -2.57 1.93
C SER A 27 14.46 -1.29 1.34
N LEU A 28 14.58 -1.10 0.02
CA LEU A 28 13.72 -0.17 -0.68
C LEU A 28 12.29 -0.67 -0.45
N ALA A 29 11.57 -0.04 0.47
CA ALA A 29 10.18 -0.34 0.72
C ALA A 29 9.43 -0.03 -0.57
N GLU A 30 9.00 -1.08 -1.28
CA GLU A 30 8.15 -0.91 -2.43
C GLU A 30 6.82 -0.30 -1.95
N GLU A 31 6.48 0.87 -2.48
CA GLU A 31 5.22 1.54 -2.17
C GLU A 31 4.05 0.58 -2.50
N PRO A 32 3.15 0.31 -1.55
CA PRO A 32 2.06 -0.63 -1.76
C PRO A 32 1.08 -0.11 -2.82
N ILE A 33 0.50 -1.03 -3.59
CA ILE A 33 -0.59 -0.73 -4.52
C ILE A 33 -1.92 -0.96 -3.78
N TYR A 34 -2.75 0.07 -3.67
CA TYR A 34 -4.07 -0.02 -3.06
C TYR A 34 -5.17 -0.30 -4.09
N ARG A 35 -6.10 -1.18 -3.75
CA ARG A 35 -7.19 -1.60 -4.64
C ARG A 35 -8.48 -0.86 -4.31
N LEU A 36 -8.85 0.08 -5.18
CA LEU A 36 -10.13 0.78 -5.13
C LEU A 36 -11.21 -0.09 -5.78
N CYS A 37 -12.18 -0.54 -4.99
CA CYS A 37 -13.33 -1.25 -5.54
C CYS A 37 -14.39 -0.26 -6.02
N VAL A 38 -14.87 -0.47 -7.24
CA VAL A 38 -16.00 0.28 -7.82
C VAL A 38 -17.02 -0.69 -8.43
N PRO A 39 -18.32 -0.32 -8.46
CA PRO A 39 -19.29 -1.04 -9.27
C PRO A 39 -18.83 -1.16 -10.73
N GLN A 40 -19.11 -2.30 -11.37
CA GLN A 40 -18.68 -2.63 -12.73
C GLN A 40 -18.98 -1.54 -13.76
N ILE A 41 -20.08 -0.80 -13.56
CA ILE A 41 -20.51 0.31 -14.42
C ILE A 41 -19.56 1.52 -14.39
N TYR A 42 -18.72 1.63 -13.35
CA TYR A 42 -17.76 2.74 -13.15
C TYR A 42 -16.30 2.29 -13.31
N LEU A 43 -16.06 1.05 -13.75
CA LEU A 43 -14.71 0.51 -13.87
C LEU A 43 -13.85 1.33 -14.84
N ALA A 44 -14.43 1.75 -15.96
CA ALA A 44 -13.70 2.49 -17.00
C ALA A 44 -13.29 3.88 -16.49
N GLU A 45 -14.18 4.58 -15.80
CA GLU A 45 -13.95 5.88 -15.20
C GLU A 45 -12.90 5.79 -14.08
N CYS A 46 -12.95 4.73 -13.26
CA CYS A 46 -11.92 4.46 -12.26
C CYS A 46 -10.54 4.29 -12.92
N GLN A 47 -10.46 3.47 -13.99
CA GLN A 47 -9.20 3.26 -14.71
C GLN A 47 -8.69 4.54 -15.36
N GLN A 48 -9.57 5.38 -15.87
CA GLN A 48 -9.21 6.68 -16.43
C GLN A 48 -8.69 7.62 -15.35
N LEU A 49 -9.31 7.66 -14.16
CA LEU A 49 -8.86 8.45 -13.02
C LEU A 49 -7.46 8.04 -12.56
N LEU A 50 -7.19 6.73 -12.51
CA LEU A 50 -5.91 6.18 -12.06
C LEU A 50 -4.86 6.03 -13.17
N ALA A 51 -5.17 6.48 -14.40
CA ALA A 51 -4.22 6.44 -15.51
C ALA A 51 -3.02 7.37 -15.27
N ASP A 52 -3.24 8.49 -14.56
CA ASP A 52 -2.19 9.34 -14.05
C ASP A 52 -2.01 9.10 -12.54
N PRO A 53 -0.90 8.46 -12.10
CA PRO A 53 -0.67 8.17 -10.69
C PRO A 53 -0.52 9.43 -9.83
N SER A 54 -0.31 10.61 -10.43
CA SER A 54 -0.27 11.88 -9.68
C SER A 54 -1.64 12.32 -9.14
N GLU A 55 -2.74 11.85 -9.72
CA GLU A 55 -4.11 12.19 -9.28
C GLU A 55 -4.44 11.59 -7.90
N ALA A 56 -3.92 10.39 -7.60
CA ALA A 56 -4.13 9.75 -6.30
C ALA A 56 -3.05 10.09 -5.27
N GLY A 57 -1.85 10.51 -5.72
CA GLY A 57 -0.68 10.73 -4.85
C GLY A 57 -0.12 9.45 -4.20
N ILE A 58 -0.72 8.29 -4.50
CA ILE A 58 -0.33 6.95 -4.09
C ILE A 58 -0.59 5.98 -5.25
N ARG A 59 0.11 4.85 -5.29
CA ARG A 59 -0.17 3.81 -6.28
C ARG A 59 -1.50 3.09 -5.98
N MET A 60 -2.40 3.08 -6.95
CA MET A 60 -3.70 2.43 -6.84
C MET A 60 -4.06 1.64 -8.10
N GLU A 61 -4.96 0.65 -7.96
CA GLU A 61 -5.60 -0.08 -9.06
C GLU A 61 -7.10 -0.24 -8.82
N CYS A 62 -7.87 -0.44 -9.90
CA CYS A 62 -9.33 -0.62 -9.82
C CYS A 62 -9.72 -2.10 -9.76
N VAL A 63 -10.63 -2.43 -8.85
CA VAL A 63 -11.29 -3.73 -8.77
C VAL A 63 -12.78 -3.56 -9.07
N ALA A 64 -13.33 -4.42 -9.91
CA ALA A 64 -14.75 -4.39 -10.24
C ALA A 64 -15.55 -5.27 -9.27
N GLY A 65 -16.53 -4.68 -8.60
CA GLY A 65 -17.61 -5.40 -7.92
C GLY A 65 -18.92 -5.30 -8.70
N ARG A 66 -19.88 -6.20 -8.42
CA ARG A 66 -21.24 -6.12 -8.97
C ARG A 66 -21.93 -4.81 -8.57
N ASP A 67 -21.80 -4.46 -7.30
CA ASP A 67 -22.37 -3.27 -6.67
C ASP A 67 -21.56 -2.92 -5.40
N ARG A 68 -21.97 -1.88 -4.67
CA ARG A 68 -21.26 -1.43 -3.44
C ARG A 68 -21.25 -2.51 -2.35
N VAL A 69 -22.28 -3.34 -2.26
CA VAL A 69 -22.41 -4.40 -1.26
C VAL A 69 -21.44 -5.55 -1.56
N ASP A 70 -21.28 -5.89 -2.84
CA ASP A 70 -20.25 -6.81 -3.32
C ASP A 70 -18.83 -6.26 -3.10
N CYS A 71 -18.61 -4.96 -3.28
CA CYS A 71 -17.33 -4.34 -2.93
C CYS A 71 -16.97 -4.48 -1.44
N LEU A 72 -17.94 -4.37 -0.53
CA LEU A 72 -17.71 -4.70 0.88
C LEU A 72 -17.26 -6.16 1.05
N GLU A 73 -17.90 -7.12 0.37
CA GLU A 73 -17.47 -8.53 0.41
C GLU A 73 -16.06 -8.76 -0.12
N LEU A 74 -15.68 -8.06 -1.18
CA LEU A 74 -14.34 -8.11 -1.72
C LEU A 74 -13.32 -7.54 -0.73
N ILE A 75 -13.65 -6.50 0.03
CA ILE A 75 -12.79 -5.96 1.09
C ILE A 75 -12.67 -6.96 2.25
N GLU A 76 -13.77 -7.56 2.71
CA GLU A 76 -13.78 -8.62 3.73
C GLU A 76 -12.85 -9.79 3.33
N GLN A 77 -12.86 -10.14 2.04
CA GLN A 77 -12.02 -11.20 1.46
C GLN A 77 -10.60 -10.76 1.11
N ARG A 78 -10.21 -9.51 1.41
CA ARG A 78 -8.92 -8.90 1.03
C ARG A 78 -8.65 -8.94 -0.48
N LYS A 79 -9.70 -8.90 -1.29
CA LYS A 79 -9.66 -8.77 -2.76
C LYS A 79 -9.77 -7.31 -3.24
N ALA A 80 -10.16 -6.42 -2.35
CA ALA A 80 -10.07 -4.97 -2.48
C ALA A 80 -9.65 -4.35 -1.15
N ASP A 81 -9.27 -3.06 -1.15
CA ASP A 81 -8.75 -2.38 0.04
C ASP A 81 -9.63 -1.21 0.47
N VAL A 82 -10.20 -0.46 -0.49
CA VAL A 82 -11.02 0.73 -0.22
C VAL A 82 -12.24 0.80 -1.14
N LEU A 83 -13.28 1.45 -0.66
CA LEU A 83 -14.53 1.73 -1.39
C LEU A 83 -15.02 3.10 -0.92
N ALA A 84 -15.55 3.92 -1.85
CA ALA A 84 -16.32 5.10 -1.48
C ALA A 84 -17.73 4.67 -1.04
N THR A 85 -18.12 5.07 0.16
CA THR A 85 -19.36 4.63 0.81
C THR A 85 -20.20 5.80 1.28
N GLU A 86 -21.52 5.62 1.24
CA GLU A 86 -22.46 6.46 1.97
C GLU A 86 -22.65 5.94 3.41
N PRO A 87 -23.23 6.74 4.34
CA PRO A 87 -23.48 6.30 5.71
C PRO A 87 -24.30 4.99 5.82
N GLU A 88 -25.20 4.74 4.87
CA GLU A 88 -25.99 3.50 4.82
C GLU A 88 -25.13 2.29 4.51
N ASP A 89 -24.13 2.43 3.63
CA ASP A 89 -23.19 1.35 3.32
C ASP A 89 -22.30 1.04 4.53
N MET A 90 -21.92 2.07 5.31
CA MET A 90 -21.18 1.90 6.56
C MET A 90 -21.96 1.10 7.60
N TYR A 91 -23.28 1.33 7.70
CA TYR A 91 -24.14 0.54 8.57
C TYR A 91 -24.14 -0.95 8.17
N ILE A 92 -24.17 -1.23 6.86
CA ILE A 92 -24.04 -2.60 6.34
C ILE A 92 -22.68 -3.19 6.71
N ALA A 93 -21.59 -2.44 6.49
CA ALA A 93 -20.23 -2.87 6.81
C ALA A 93 -20.04 -3.22 8.29
N TYR A 94 -20.63 -2.43 9.21
CA TYR A 94 -20.59 -2.67 10.65
C TYR A 94 -21.26 -4.00 11.07
N HIS A 95 -22.23 -4.50 10.30
CA HIS A 95 -22.93 -5.75 10.62
C HIS A 95 -22.37 -6.98 9.86
N ARG A 96 -21.22 -6.84 9.20
CA ARG A 96 -20.53 -7.94 8.49
C ARG A 96 -19.67 -8.75 9.47
N LYS A 97 -19.29 -9.97 9.09
CA LYS A 97 -18.35 -10.79 9.88
C LYS A 97 -16.94 -10.29 9.60
N ASN A 98 -16.10 -10.16 10.63
CA ASN A 98 -14.75 -9.54 10.56
C ASN A 98 -14.79 -8.01 10.38
N GLU A 99 -15.31 -7.31 11.39
CA GLU A 99 -15.56 -5.86 11.44
C GLU A 99 -14.29 -5.00 11.60
N ASP A 100 -13.25 -5.20 10.78
CA ASP A 100 -12.06 -4.36 10.81
C ASP A 100 -12.08 -3.19 9.82
N TYR A 101 -13.28 -2.87 9.31
CA TYR A 101 -13.52 -1.67 8.52
C TYR A 101 -13.18 -0.41 9.31
N ARG A 102 -12.59 0.57 8.63
CA ARG A 102 -12.29 1.87 9.18
C ARG A 102 -12.67 2.95 8.17
N VAL A 103 -13.33 3.99 8.64
CA VAL A 103 -13.43 5.25 7.89
C VAL A 103 -12.07 5.91 7.95
N ILE A 104 -11.44 6.09 6.79
CA ILE A 104 -10.10 6.68 6.67
C ILE A 104 -10.12 8.09 6.06
N SER A 105 -11.22 8.47 5.43
CA SER A 105 -11.41 9.79 4.82
C SER A 105 -12.90 10.12 4.74
N GLU A 106 -13.24 11.40 4.83
CA GLU A 106 -14.58 11.93 4.64
C GLU A 106 -14.58 12.94 3.49
N ILE A 107 -15.60 12.89 2.63
CA ILE A 107 -15.83 13.92 1.61
C ILE A 107 -16.80 14.92 2.22
N ARG A 108 -16.33 16.14 2.47
CA ARG A 108 -17.12 17.22 3.09
C ARG A 108 -17.22 18.42 2.17
N THR A 109 -18.28 19.20 2.33
CA THR A 109 -18.38 20.51 1.69
C THR A 109 -17.46 21.52 2.39
N GLN A 110 -17.20 22.65 1.75
CA GLN A 110 -16.42 23.74 2.35
C GLN A 110 -17.14 24.39 3.54
N GLN A 111 -18.47 24.36 3.56
CA GLN A 111 -19.27 24.93 4.64
C GLN A 111 -19.23 24.06 5.89
N ASP A 112 -19.13 22.74 5.71
CA ASP A 112 -19.14 21.76 6.80
C ASP A 112 -17.73 21.47 7.32
N LYS A 113 -16.74 22.35 7.12
CA LYS A 113 -15.34 22.07 7.51
C LYS A 113 -15.02 22.32 8.99
N ASP A 114 -15.93 22.96 9.70
CA ASP A 114 -15.84 23.32 11.12
C ASP A 114 -16.82 22.51 11.99
#